data_AF-A0A8C4THG2-F1
#
_entry.id   AF-A0A8C4THG2-F1
#
_cell.length_a   1.000
_cell.length_b   1.000
_cell.length_c   1.000
_cell.angle_alpha   90.00
_cell.angle_beta   90.00
_cell.angle_gamma   90.00
#
_symmetry.space_group_name_H-M   'P 1'
#
loop_
_entity.id
_entity.type
_entity.pdbx_description
1 polymer ?
#
loop_
_entity_poly.entity_id
_entity_poly.type
_entity_poly.pdbx_seq_one_letter_code
_entity_poly.pdbx_strand_id
1 'polypeptide(L)'
;GAHIDRIILDTDKCCREHDHCRHTISAFSLKYGVFNRHLFTVSHCQCDRRFRNCLLGVNDTVSNLVGYGFFNVLKVPCFVFESRMQCTQAAKQERSPVASKSNSDWLVTTGMTLFTS
;
A
#
# COMPACT_ATOMS: atom_id res chain seq x y z
N GLY A 1 20.38 27.65 1.32
CA GLY A 1 20.26 27.52 -0.15
C GLY A 1 21.28 26.50 -0.64
N ALA A 2 20.92 25.72 -1.66
CA ALA A 2 21.60 24.52 -2.17
C ALA A 2 21.50 23.27 -1.28
N HIS A 3 21.94 23.33 -0.02
CA HIS A 3 21.87 22.16 0.89
C HIS A 3 20.41 21.80 1.24
N ILE A 4 19.58 22.81 1.51
CA ILE A 4 18.14 22.64 1.79
C ILE A 4 17.42 22.11 0.54
N ASP A 5 17.78 22.59 -0.65
CA ASP A 5 17.14 22.15 -1.89
C ASP A 5 17.41 20.66 -2.15
N ARG A 6 18.63 20.17 -1.87
CA ARG A 6 18.97 18.75 -1.99
C ARG A 6 18.19 17.85 -1.02
N ILE A 7 18.01 18.29 0.24
CA ILE A 7 17.21 17.59 1.26
C ILE A 7 15.77 17.35 0.75
N ILE A 8 15.14 18.40 0.20
CA ILE A 8 13.79 18.28 -0.34
C ILE A 8 13.77 17.38 -1.58
N LEU A 9 14.74 17.51 -2.48
CA LEU A 9 14.77 16.77 -3.74
C LEU A 9 14.87 15.26 -3.55
N ASP A 10 15.70 14.77 -2.63
CA ASP A 10 15.87 13.34 -2.41
C ASP A 10 14.64 12.72 -1.73
N THR A 11 14.04 13.41 -0.76
CA THR A 11 12.76 13.00 -0.17
C THR A 11 11.62 13.01 -1.20
N ASP A 12 11.55 14.04 -2.04
CA ASP A 12 10.51 14.18 -3.05
C ASP A 12 10.58 13.04 -4.09
N LYS A 13 11.77 12.54 -4.45
CA LYS A 13 11.88 11.32 -5.29
C LYS A 13 11.13 10.13 -4.69
N CYS A 14 11.21 9.93 -3.37
CA CYS A 14 10.47 8.88 -2.69
C CYS A 14 8.95 9.10 -2.80
N CYS A 15 8.49 10.34 -2.59
CA CYS A 15 7.08 10.70 -2.71
C CYS A 15 6.56 10.52 -4.14
N ARG A 16 7.31 10.99 -5.15
CA ARG A 16 6.98 10.81 -6.57
C ARG A 16 6.90 9.34 -6.95
N GLU A 17 7.81 8.48 -6.50
CA GLU A 17 7.71 7.04 -6.75
C GLU A 17 6.45 6.43 -6.11
N HIS A 18 6.14 6.84 -4.87
CA HIS A 18 4.95 6.38 -4.14
C HIS A 18 3.64 6.80 -4.82
N ASP A 19 3.54 8.04 -5.28
CA ASP A 19 2.35 8.56 -5.97
C ASP A 19 2.06 7.84 -7.29
N HIS A 20 3.10 7.28 -7.94
CA HIS A 20 2.96 6.46 -9.15
C HIS A 20 2.61 4.99 -8.86
N CYS A 21 2.20 4.66 -7.62
CA CYS A 21 1.73 3.32 -7.30
C CYS A 21 0.59 2.90 -8.24
N ARG A 22 0.76 1.77 -8.94
CA ARG A 22 -0.23 1.25 -9.90
C ARG A 22 -1.60 0.99 -9.27
N HIS A 23 -1.60 0.56 -8.01
CA HIS A 23 -2.81 0.18 -7.29
C HIS A 23 -3.03 1.11 -6.10
N THR A 24 -3.97 2.02 -6.28
CA THR A 24 -4.44 2.98 -5.27
C THR A 24 -5.97 3.03 -5.24
N ILE A 25 -6.54 3.47 -4.13
CA ILE A 25 -7.96 3.82 -3.96
C ILE A 25 -8.01 5.25 -3.43
N SER A 26 -8.45 6.20 -4.25
CA SER A 26 -8.54 7.62 -3.88
C SER A 26 -9.43 7.84 -2.67
N ALA A 27 -9.25 8.97 -1.98
CA ALA A 27 -10.12 9.39 -0.88
C ALA A 27 -11.60 9.35 -1.31
N PHE A 28 -12.46 8.85 -0.42
CA PHE A 28 -13.91 8.78 -0.63
C PHE A 28 -14.37 8.13 -1.94
N SER A 29 -13.59 7.19 -2.46
CA SER A 29 -13.86 6.55 -3.74
C SER A 29 -14.05 5.03 -3.59
N LEU A 30 -14.90 4.46 -4.44
CA LEU A 30 -15.10 3.01 -4.55
C LEU A 30 -14.18 2.46 -5.66
N LYS A 31 -13.31 1.51 -5.32
CA LYS A 31 -12.47 0.81 -6.31
C LYS A 31 -12.20 -0.61 -5.83
N TYR A 32 -12.10 -1.56 -6.78
CA TYR A 32 -11.92 -2.99 -6.48
C TYR A 32 -12.97 -3.54 -5.49
N GLY A 33 -14.20 -3.00 -5.50
CA GLY A 33 -15.27 -3.41 -4.59
C GLY A 33 -15.16 -2.88 -3.15
N VAL A 34 -14.19 -2.01 -2.84
CA VAL A 34 -14.01 -1.42 -1.50
C VAL A 34 -14.10 0.10 -1.54
N PHE A 35 -14.82 0.67 -0.57
CA PHE A 35 -14.98 2.11 -0.42
C PHE A 35 -13.94 2.65 0.57
N ASN A 36 -13.07 3.53 0.10
CA ASN A 36 -12.10 4.21 0.96
C ASN A 36 -12.80 5.32 1.75
N ARG A 37 -13.06 5.07 3.04
CA ARG A 37 -13.67 6.06 3.96
C ARG A 37 -12.71 7.13 4.45
N HIS A 38 -11.42 7.01 4.15
CA HIS A 38 -10.42 7.96 4.59
C HIS A 38 -10.38 9.20 3.69
N LEU A 39 -9.92 10.31 4.28
CA LEU A 39 -9.69 11.60 3.64
C LEU A 39 -8.45 11.62 2.72
N PHE A 40 -7.73 10.50 2.62
CA PHE A 40 -6.49 10.36 1.86
C PHE A 40 -6.55 9.10 0.99
N THR A 41 -5.68 9.05 -0.02
CA THR A 41 -5.50 7.88 -0.89
C THR A 41 -4.90 6.72 -0.12
N VAL A 42 -5.46 5.52 -0.30
CA VAL A 42 -4.91 4.26 0.22
C VAL A 42 -4.18 3.56 -0.93
N SER A 43 -2.95 3.12 -0.69
CA SER A 43 -2.08 2.48 -1.68
C SER A 43 -1.85 0.98 -1.38
N HIS A 44 -1.29 0.25 -2.34
CA HIS A 44 -0.93 -1.16 -2.12
C HIS A 44 0.25 -1.29 -1.14
N CYS A 45 0.23 -2.25 -0.23
CA CYS A 45 1.23 -2.40 0.83
C CYS A 45 2.67 -2.62 0.33
N GLN A 46 2.85 -3.03 -0.92
CA GLN A 46 4.18 -3.10 -1.53
C GLN A 46 4.74 -1.70 -1.84
N CYS A 47 3.90 -0.78 -2.30
CA CYS A 47 4.31 0.61 -2.58
C CYS A 47 4.73 1.29 -1.28
N ASP A 48 3.94 1.15 -0.22
CA ASP A 48 4.20 1.85 1.04
C ASP A 48 5.41 1.26 1.78
N ARG A 49 5.70 -0.05 1.60
CA ARG A 49 6.99 -0.64 2.04
C ARG A 49 8.19 -0.04 1.32
N ARG A 50 8.10 0.11 0.00
CA ARG A 50 9.18 0.74 -0.79
C ARG A 50 9.35 2.20 -0.39
N PHE A 51 8.23 2.92 -0.21
CA PHE A 51 8.23 4.30 0.25
C PHE A 51 8.92 4.44 1.61
N ARG A 52 8.55 3.60 2.58
CA ARG A 52 9.21 3.53 3.89
C ARG A 52 10.73 3.32 3.74
N ASN A 53 11.14 2.31 2.96
CA ASN A 53 12.55 1.99 2.79
C ASN A 53 13.31 3.11 2.09
N CYS A 54 12.69 3.80 1.13
CA CYS A 54 13.25 4.96 0.45
C CYS A 54 13.51 6.09 1.46
N LEU A 55 12.51 6.45 2.27
CA LEU A 55 12.63 7.51 3.27
C LEU A 55 13.69 7.20 4.33
N LEU A 56 13.80 5.94 4.77
CA LEU A 56 14.86 5.46 5.68
C LEU A 56 16.23 5.44 5.01
N GLY A 57 16.29 5.26 3.69
CA GLY A 57 17.55 5.33 2.93
C GLY A 57 18.04 6.76 2.74
N VAL A 58 17.13 7.73 2.59
CA VAL A 58 17.47 9.17 2.55
C VAL A 58 17.92 9.65 3.93
N ASN A 59 17.19 9.28 4.99
CA ASN A 59 17.51 9.56 6.40
C ASN A 59 17.92 11.02 6.70
N ASP A 60 17.12 11.98 6.24
CA ASP A 60 17.28 13.39 6.56
C ASP A 60 16.09 13.92 7.38
N THR A 61 16.16 15.17 7.80
CA THR A 61 15.11 15.80 8.62
C THR A 61 13.73 15.75 7.96
N VAL A 62 13.66 15.90 6.64
CA VAL A 62 12.41 15.97 5.89
C VAL A 62 11.89 14.56 5.60
N SER A 63 12.75 13.62 5.23
CA SER A 63 12.36 12.22 5.03
C SER A 63 11.82 11.61 6.32
N ASN A 64 12.43 11.95 7.47
CA ASN A 64 11.97 11.52 8.78
C ASN A 64 10.64 12.16 9.19
N LEU A 65 10.44 13.45 8.90
CA LEU A 65 9.17 14.14 9.14
C LEU A 65 8.04 13.54 8.29
N VAL A 66 8.27 13.34 6.99
CA VAL A 66 7.31 12.74 6.06
C VAL A 66 6.98 11.30 6.50
N GLY A 67 8.00 10.49 6.80
CA GLY A 67 7.81 9.13 7.27
C GLY A 67 7.02 9.06 8.57
N TYR A 68 7.40 9.84 9.58
CA TYR A 68 6.67 9.87 10.85
C TYR A 68 5.22 10.33 10.67
N GLY A 69 4.99 11.38 9.87
CA GLY A 69 3.66 11.87 9.55
C GLY A 69 2.78 10.80 8.89
N PHE A 70 3.30 10.13 7.86
CA PHE A 70 2.56 9.13 7.10
C PHE A 70 2.26 7.86 7.92
N PHE A 71 3.28 7.26 8.54
CA PHE A 71 3.19 5.93 9.16
C PHE A 71 2.75 5.97 10.63
N ASN A 72 3.07 7.04 11.38
CA ASN A 72 2.85 7.06 12.84
C ASN A 72 1.71 7.98 13.25
N VAL A 73 1.58 9.15 12.60
CA VAL A 73 0.54 10.14 12.93
C VAL A 73 -0.75 9.83 12.18
N LEU A 74 -0.70 9.83 10.83
CA LEU A 74 -1.86 9.54 10.00
C LEU A 74 -2.21 8.05 9.99
N LYS A 75 -1.20 7.20 10.24
CA LYS A 75 -1.31 5.72 10.23
C LYS A 75 -2.06 5.25 8.98
N VAL A 76 -1.65 5.77 7.82
CA VAL A 76 -2.31 5.49 6.53
C VAL A 76 -2.30 3.96 6.33
N PRO A 77 -3.46 3.29 6.25
CA PRO A 77 -3.52 1.88 5.95
C PRO A 77 -3.10 1.64 4.50
N CYS A 78 -2.72 0.40 4.20
CA CYS A 78 -2.57 -0.07 2.83
C CYS A 78 -3.45 -1.29 2.60
N PHE A 79 -3.49 -1.75 1.35
CA PHE A 79 -4.16 -2.99 0.99
C PHE A 79 -3.27 -4.00 0.27
N VAL A 80 -3.68 -5.26 0.32
CA VAL A 80 -3.17 -6.35 -0.53
C VAL A 80 -4.33 -7.05 -1.22
N PHE A 81 -4.07 -7.64 -2.39
CA PHE A 81 -4.99 -8.56 -3.04
C PHE A 81 -4.82 -9.95 -2.44
N GLU A 82 -5.90 -10.54 -1.93
CA GLU A 82 -5.91 -11.90 -1.39
C GLU A 82 -6.62 -12.84 -2.36
N SER A 83 -5.88 -13.85 -2.85
CA SER A 83 -6.46 -14.93 -3.63
C SER A 83 -7.12 -15.95 -2.69
N ARG A 84 -8.45 -15.99 -2.64
CA ARG A 84 -9.14 -17.11 -1.99
C ARG A 84 -9.32 -18.27 -2.96
N MET A 85 -8.81 -19.43 -2.57
CA MET A 85 -9.22 -20.69 -3.19
C MET A 85 -10.65 -20.98 -2.78
N GLN A 86 -11.56 -21.02 -3.75
CA GLN A 86 -12.91 -21.52 -3.54
C GLN A 86 -12.95 -22.96 -4.00
N CYS A 87 -13.26 -23.88 -3.09
CA CYS A 87 -13.62 -25.24 -3.46
C CYS A 87 -15.02 -25.17 -4.08
N THR A 88 -15.10 -25.18 -5.41
CA THR A 88 -16.37 -25.41 -6.08
C THR A 88 -16.72 -26.88 -5.88
N GLN A 89 -17.87 -27.16 -5.25
CA GLN A 89 -18.36 -28.54 -5.18
C GLN A 89 -18.73 -28.96 -6.61
N ALA A 90 -17.81 -29.65 -7.28
CA ALA A 90 -18.13 -30.35 -8.52
C ALA A 90 -19.16 -31.42 -8.16
N ALA A 91 -20.31 -31.39 -8.84
CA ALA A 91 -21.27 -32.48 -8.81
C ALA A 91 -20.53 -33.80 -9.10
N LYS A 92 -20.75 -34.78 -8.23
CA LYS A 92 -20.32 -36.18 -8.28
C LYS A 92 -19.71 -36.61 -9.63
N GLN A 93 -18.38 -36.70 -9.70
CA GLN A 93 -17.65 -37.79 -10.35
C GLN A 93 -16.19 -37.73 -9.87
N GLU A 94 -15.63 -38.88 -9.51
CA GLU A 94 -14.34 -39.09 -8.84
C GLU A 94 -13.15 -38.36 -9.49
N ARG A 95 -12.87 -37.13 -9.07
CA ARG A 95 -11.53 -36.52 -9.22
C ARG A 95 -11.32 -35.47 -8.13
N SER A 96 -10.12 -35.51 -7.55
CA SER A 96 -9.61 -34.60 -6.50
C SER A 96 -10.08 -33.14 -6.70
N PRO A 97 -10.42 -32.39 -5.63
CA PRO A 97 -10.94 -31.03 -5.75
C PRO A 97 -9.98 -30.15 -6.57
N VAL A 98 -10.45 -29.67 -7.73
CA VAL A 98 -9.73 -28.67 -8.52
C VAL A 98 -9.94 -27.33 -7.83
N ALA A 99 -8.90 -26.81 -7.17
CA ALA A 99 -8.91 -25.47 -6.63
C ALA A 99 -8.97 -24.46 -7.79
N SER A 100 -10.16 -23.97 -8.14
CA SER A 100 -10.30 -22.87 -9.09
C SER A 100 -9.90 -21.58 -8.40
N LYS A 101 -8.89 -20.87 -8.93
CA LYS A 101 -8.60 -19.49 -8.54
C LYS A 101 -9.83 -18.65 -8.90
N SER A 102 -10.61 -18.24 -7.90
CA SER A 102 -11.67 -17.25 -8.11
C SER A 102 -10.99 -15.93 -8.45
N ASN A 103 -11.43 -15.28 -9.53
CA ASN A 103 -10.90 -14.00 -10.00
C ASN A 103 -11.36 -12.81 -9.13
N SER A 104 -11.79 -13.07 -7.89
CA SER A 104 -12.15 -12.06 -6.90
C SER A 104 -10.95 -11.83 -5.99
N ASP A 105 -10.06 -10.96 -6.47
CA ASP A 105 -8.98 -10.35 -5.67
C ASP A 105 -9.63 -9.50 -4.56
N TRP A 106 -9.95 -10.13 -3.43
CA TRP A 106 -10.49 -9.39 -2.29
C TRP A 106 -9.39 -8.51 -1.71
N LEU A 107 -9.72 -7.27 -1.41
CA LEU A 107 -8.82 -6.34 -0.73
C LEU A 107 -8.83 -6.61 0.77
N VAL A 108 -7.67 -6.92 1.32
CA VAL A 108 -7.44 -6.90 2.77
C VAL A 108 -6.72 -5.61 3.10
N THR A 109 -7.32 -4.76 3.93
CA THR A 109 -6.61 -3.62 4.50
C THR A 109 -5.76 -4.07 5.68
N THR A 110 -4.49 -3.69 5.68
CA THR A 110 -3.56 -4.02 6.77
C THR A 110 -2.99 -2.74 7.37
N GLY A 111 -2.77 -2.75 8.68
CA GLY A 111 -2.00 -1.72 9.36
C GLY A 111 -0.53 -1.79 8.98
N MET A 112 0.16 -0.65 9.01
CA MET A 112 1.60 -0.58 8.75
C MET A 112 2.44 -0.70 10.00
N THR A 113 3.67 -1.16 9.80
CA THR A 113 4.72 -1.08 10.80
C THR A 113 5.08 0.39 11.07
N LEU A 114 5.27 0.75 12.35
CA LEU A 114 5.68 2.09 12.79
C LEU A 114 6.99 2.53 12.16
N PHE A 115 7.11 3.77 11.68
CA PHE A 115 8.34 4.39 11.20
C PHE A 115 9.23 4.78 12.38
N THR A 116 10.45 4.24 12.40
CA THR A 116 11.49 4.56 13.38
C THR A 116 12.66 5.13 12.59
N SER A 117 13.01 6.38 12.88
CA SER A 117 14.21 7.05 12.35
C SER A 117 15.48 6.42 12.90
#